data_AF-A0A9W6GSI9-F1
#
_entry.id   AF-A0A9W6GSI9-F1
#
_cell.length_a   1.000
_cell.length_b   1.000
_cell.length_c   1.000
_cell.angle_alpha   90.00
_cell.angle_beta   90.00
_cell.angle_gamma   90.00
#
_symmetry.space_group_name_H-M   'P 1'
#
loop_
_entity.id
_entity.type
_entity.pdbx_description
1 polymer ?
#
loop_
_entity_poly.entity_id
_entity_poly.type
_entity_poly.pdbx_seq_one_letter_code
_entity_poly.pdbx_strand_id
1 'polypeptide(L)'
;MRDIRRPEQFDSFCVGFDVALYRDAPRKRKGDFDAFIDGAIAYGLDGWDRRDLTILRDFLTSVLEGPDSAAMMNQLWKMTRPRYAFFSGPDAPADKPAIIQIFTRVLRAIEPKLT
;
A
#
# COMPACT_ATOMS: atom_id res chain seq x y z
N MET A 1 8.99 7.20 19.49
CA MET A 1 8.45 6.38 18.38
C MET A 1 9.11 5.02 18.45
N ARG A 2 8.36 3.91 18.33
CA ARG A 2 8.97 2.57 18.23
C ARG A 2 9.76 2.50 16.92
N ASP A 3 10.99 2.00 16.97
CA ASP A 3 11.76 1.65 15.77
C ASP A 3 11.13 0.40 15.15
N ILE A 4 10.18 0.62 14.24
CA ILE A 4 9.60 -0.44 13.43
C ILE A 4 10.62 -0.76 12.33
N ARG A 5 11.28 -1.92 12.44
CA ARG A 5 12.21 -2.39 11.41
C ARG A 5 11.43 -2.70 10.13
N ARG A 6 11.52 -1.81 9.15
CA ARG A 6 10.89 -1.93 7.84
C ARG A 6 11.54 -3.06 7.03
N PRO A 7 10.79 -4.08 6.59
CA PRO A 7 11.32 -5.15 5.75
C PRO A 7 11.47 -4.69 4.30
N GLU A 8 12.39 -5.32 3.57
CA GLU A 8 12.62 -5.06 2.14
C GLU A 8 11.38 -5.35 1.28
N GLN A 9 10.51 -6.27 1.72
CA GLN A 9 9.23 -6.58 1.07
C GLN A 9 8.35 -5.33 1.04
N PHE A 10 8.24 -4.59 2.14
CA PHE A 10 7.44 -3.36 2.15
C PHE A 10 7.95 -2.33 1.14
N ASP A 11 9.26 -2.14 1.08
CA ASP A 11 9.89 -1.21 0.13
C ASP A 11 9.67 -1.66 -1.32
N SER A 12 9.88 -2.95 -1.59
CA SER A 12 9.70 -3.54 -2.92
C SER A 12 8.25 -3.43 -3.40
N PHE A 13 7.29 -3.73 -2.51
CA PHE A 13 5.87 -3.55 -2.79
C PHE A 13 5.55 -2.09 -3.10
N CYS A 14 6.01 -1.15 -2.27
CA CYS A 14 5.72 0.27 -2.48
C CYS A 14 6.27 0.78 -3.81
N VAL A 15 7.46 0.32 -4.23
CA VAL A 15 8.03 0.66 -5.53
C VAL A 15 7.18 0.09 -6.67
N GLY A 16 6.82 -1.20 -6.62
CA GLY A 16 5.97 -1.82 -7.63
C GLY A 16 4.60 -1.15 -7.75
N PHE A 17 3.99 -0.86 -6.60
CA PHE A 17 2.72 -0.15 -6.50
C PHE A 17 2.82 1.28 -7.09
N ASP A 18 3.84 2.06 -6.73
CA ASP A 18 4.07 3.42 -7.25
C ASP A 18 4.29 3.42 -8.78
N VAL A 19 5.03 2.45 -9.30
CA VAL A 19 5.22 2.27 -10.75
C VAL A 19 3.89 1.99 -11.45
N ALA A 20 3.06 1.11 -10.91
CA ALA A 20 1.75 0.81 -11.47
C ALA A 20 0.83 2.04 -11.45
N LEU A 21 0.79 2.75 -10.33
CA LEU A 21 0.03 3.99 -10.19
C LEU A 21 0.45 5.02 -11.24
N TYR A 22 1.75 5.23 -11.43
CA TYR A 22 2.27 6.18 -12.41
C TYR A 22 1.95 5.75 -13.85
N ARG A 23 2.17 4.48 -14.19
CA ARG A 23 1.91 3.91 -15.53
C ARG A 23 0.43 4.05 -15.93
N ASP A 24 -0.47 3.72 -15.01
CA ASP A 24 -1.90 3.63 -15.29
C ASP A 24 -2.68 4.91 -14.86
N ALA A 25 -2.00 5.93 -14.30
CA ALA A 25 -2.61 7.21 -13.91
C ALA A 25 -3.47 7.88 -15.01
N PRO A 26 -3.12 7.83 -16.31
CA PRO A 26 -3.98 8.36 -17.37
C PRO A 26 -5.33 7.63 -17.50
N ARG A 27 -5.40 6.35 -17.09
CA ARG A 27 -6.62 5.52 -17.14
C ARG A 27 -7.61 5.85 -16.03
N LYS A 28 -7.16 6.43 -14.91
CA LYS A 28 -8.02 6.98 -13.84
C LYS A 28 -9.09 7.96 -14.36
N ARG A 29 -8.82 8.64 -15.49
CA ARG A 29 -9.76 9.62 -16.08
C ARG A 29 -10.99 9.00 -16.77
N LYS A 30 -11.09 7.68 -16.89
CA LYS A 30 -12.14 6.99 -17.69
C LYS A 30 -13.02 6.00 -16.92
N GLY A 31 -12.79 5.73 -15.64
CA GLY A 31 -13.59 4.75 -14.89
C GLY A 31 -12.98 4.29 -13.58
N ASP A 32 -13.75 3.44 -12.89
CA ASP A 32 -13.64 2.90 -11.52
C ASP A 32 -12.26 3.01 -10.84
N PHE A 33 -12.20 3.91 -9.86
CA PHE A 33 -11.04 4.15 -9.01
C PHE A 33 -10.63 2.91 -8.21
N ASP A 34 -11.59 2.10 -7.79
CA ASP A 34 -11.34 0.90 -7.01
C ASP A 34 -10.62 -0.14 -7.86
N ALA A 35 -11.08 -0.36 -9.09
CA ALA A 35 -10.42 -1.24 -10.05
C ALA A 35 -9.00 -0.77 -10.40
N PHE A 36 -8.79 0.55 -10.51
CA PHE A 36 -7.45 1.13 -10.72
C PHE A 36 -6.50 0.81 -9.57
N ILE A 37 -6.94 1.00 -8.32
CA ILE A 37 -6.13 0.70 -7.13
C ILE A 37 -5.87 -0.80 -7.01
N ASP A 38 -6.89 -1.64 -7.19
CA ASP A 38 -6.73 -3.09 -7.08
C ASP A 38 -5.79 -3.63 -8.16
N GLY A 39 -5.80 -3.06 -9.37
CA GLY A 39 -4.84 -3.37 -10.42
C GLY A 39 -3.40 -3.00 -10.06
N ALA A 40 -3.20 -1.84 -9.41
CA ALA A 40 -1.89 -1.43 -8.93
C ALA A 40 -1.37 -2.32 -7.78
N ILE A 41 -2.25 -2.73 -6.87
CA ILE A 41 -1.93 -3.69 -5.80
C ILE A 41 -1.54 -5.04 -6.41
N ALA A 42 -2.33 -5.56 -7.36
CA ALA A 42 -2.04 -6.82 -8.02
C ALA A 42 -0.68 -6.81 -8.72
N TYR A 43 -0.34 -5.71 -9.38
CA TYR A 43 0.98 -5.53 -9.99
C TYR A 43 2.11 -5.48 -8.95
N GLY A 44 1.92 -4.74 -7.85
CA GLY A 44 2.92 -4.66 -6.78
C GLY A 44 3.21 -5.99 -6.08
N LEU A 45 2.26 -6.94 -6.13
CA LEU A 45 2.36 -8.29 -5.56
C LEU A 45 2.66 -9.38 -6.61
N ASP A 46 2.88 -9.01 -7.87
CA ASP A 46 3.09 -9.98 -8.95
C ASP A 46 4.43 -10.71 -8.80
N GLY A 47 4.41 -12.04 -8.96
CA GLY A 47 5.60 -12.88 -8.81
C GLY A 47 6.09 -13.12 -7.38
N TRP A 48 5.37 -12.66 -6.36
CA TRP A 48 5.75 -12.86 -4.95
C TRP A 48 5.51 -14.29 -4.47
N ASP A 49 6.46 -14.83 -3.72
CA ASP A 49 6.30 -16.13 -3.08
C ASP A 49 5.55 -16.04 -1.74
N ARG A 50 5.20 -17.20 -1.18
CA ARG A 50 4.47 -17.29 0.10
C ARG A 50 5.22 -16.62 1.26
N ARG A 51 6.55 -16.70 1.28
CA ARG A 51 7.39 -16.16 2.36
C ARG A 51 7.36 -14.63 2.32
N ASP A 52 7.54 -14.05 1.15
CA ASP A 52 7.51 -12.59 0.96
C ASP A 52 6.15 -12.02 1.31
N LEU A 53 5.07 -12.68 0.87
CA LEU A 53 3.70 -12.30 1.19
C LEU A 53 3.42 -12.36 2.70
N THR A 54 3.95 -13.38 3.39
CA THR A 54 3.81 -13.52 4.84
C THR A 54 4.51 -12.37 5.58
N ILE A 55 5.77 -12.05 5.20
CA ILE A 55 6.53 -10.95 5.80
C ILE A 55 5.82 -9.61 5.61
N LEU A 56 5.31 -9.34 4.41
CA LEU A 56 4.57 -8.12 4.13
C LEU A 56 3.27 -8.04 4.94
N ARG A 57 2.48 -9.13 4.99
CA ARG A 57 1.24 -9.19 5.78
C ARG A 57 1.50 -8.90 7.25
N ASP A 58 2.48 -9.59 7.84
CA ASP A 58 2.77 -9.46 9.28
C ASP A 58 3.23 -8.04 9.62
N PHE A 59 4.05 -7.46 8.75
CA PHE A 59 4.48 -6.06 8.87
C PHE A 59 3.30 -5.08 8.79
N LEU A 60 2.48 -5.20 7.74
CA LEU A 60 1.33 -4.29 7.55
C LEU A 60 0.33 -4.42 8.70
N THR A 61 0.06 -5.64 9.17
CA THR A 61 -0.82 -5.89 10.33
C THR A 61 -0.30 -5.16 11.57
N SER A 62 0.99 -5.34 11.89
CA SER A 62 1.64 -4.69 13.03
C SER A 62 1.56 -3.15 12.97
N VAL A 63 1.76 -2.56 11.78
CA VAL A 63 1.69 -1.09 11.63
C VAL A 63 0.25 -0.59 11.69
N LEU A 64 -0.70 -1.29 11.04
CA LEU A 64 -2.10 -0.86 10.93
C LEU A 64 -2.86 -0.98 12.26
N GLU A 65 -2.55 -1.97 13.08
CA GLU A 65 -3.11 -2.16 14.43
C GLU A 65 -2.41 -1.31 15.50
N GLY A 66 -1.28 -0.68 15.15
CA GLY A 66 -0.51 0.17 16.05
C GLY A 66 -1.20 1.52 16.35
N PRO A 67 -0.84 2.17 17.48
CA PRO A 67 -1.25 3.55 17.73
C PRO A 67 -0.69 4.47 16.63
N ASP A 68 -1.46 5.48 16.24
CA ASP A 68 -1.09 6.44 15.18
C ASP A 68 -0.74 5.81 13.82
N SER A 69 -1.35 4.67 13.49
CA SER A 69 -1.08 3.91 12.26
C SER A 69 -1.11 4.76 10.98
N ALA A 70 -2.01 5.75 10.90
CA ALA A 70 -2.08 6.65 9.75
C ALA A 70 -0.83 7.52 9.59
N ALA A 71 -0.34 8.09 10.70
CA ALA A 71 0.88 8.90 10.69
C ALA A 71 2.09 8.04 10.35
N MET A 72 2.18 6.84 10.95
CA MET A 72 3.26 5.89 10.69
C MET A 72 3.28 5.42 9.23
N MET A 73 2.14 4.99 8.68
CA MET A 73 2.05 4.58 7.27
C MET A 73 2.41 5.72 6.32
N ASN A 74 1.98 6.95 6.62
CA ASN A 74 2.31 8.12 5.79
C ASN A 74 3.80 8.41 5.81
N GLN A 75 4.44 8.29 6.97
CA GLN A 75 5.89 8.40 7.08
C GLN A 75 6.61 7.30 6.30
N LEU A 76 6.20 6.03 6.48
CA LEU A 76 6.79 4.89 5.79
C LEU A 76 6.69 5.05 4.27
N TRP A 77 5.52 5.47 3.77
CA TRP A 77 5.32 5.79 2.35
C TRP A 77 6.19 6.95 1.89
N LYS A 78 6.28 8.06 2.62
CA LYS A 78 7.17 9.17 2.24
C LYS A 78 8.63 8.74 2.16
N MET A 79 9.07 7.82 3.03
CA MET A 79 10.42 7.29 3.02
C MET A 79 10.73 6.41 1.79
N THR A 80 9.72 5.89 1.07
CA THR A 80 9.95 5.17 -0.20
C THR A 80 10.11 6.10 -1.39
N ARG A 81 10.00 7.43 -1.19
CA ARG A 81 10.14 8.47 -2.22
C ARG A 81 9.26 8.20 -3.46
N PRO A 82 7.94 8.08 -3.26
CA PRO A 82 7.00 7.74 -4.32
C PRO A 82 6.95 8.85 -5.37
N ARG A 83 6.85 8.45 -6.63
CA ARG A 83 6.66 9.36 -7.77
C ARG A 83 5.21 9.83 -7.87
N TYR A 84 4.26 8.99 -7.45
CA TYR A 84 2.85 9.30 -7.43
C TYR A 84 2.37 9.61 -6.01
N ALA A 85 2.15 10.89 -5.72
CA ALA A 85 1.65 11.34 -4.43
C ALA A 85 0.12 11.13 -4.34
N PHE A 86 -0.31 9.89 -4.12
CA PHE A 86 -1.73 9.52 -4.06
C PHE A 86 -2.46 10.08 -2.82
N PHE A 87 -1.75 10.21 -1.69
CA PHE A 87 -2.33 10.48 -0.37
C PHE A 87 -2.49 11.97 -0.02
N SER A 88 -2.27 12.87 -0.98
CA SER A 88 -2.27 14.33 -0.77
C SER A 88 -3.53 15.04 -1.30
N GLY A 89 -4.50 14.29 -1.83
CA GLY A 89 -5.72 14.89 -2.41
C GLY A 89 -6.68 15.45 -1.35
N PRO A 90 -7.41 16.54 -1.65
CA PRO A 90 -8.34 17.19 -0.73
C PRO A 90 -9.53 16.32 -0.28
N ASP A 91 -9.74 15.15 -0.89
CA ASP A 91 -10.94 14.31 -0.73
C ASP A 91 -10.73 13.07 0.16
N ALA A 92 -9.62 12.96 0.91
CA ALA A 92 -9.45 11.84 1.84
C ALA A 92 -10.38 12.02 3.06
N PRO A 93 -11.28 11.05 3.36
CA PRO A 93 -12.13 11.11 4.55
C PRO A 93 -11.30 11.24 5.83
N ALA A 94 -11.68 12.16 6.71
CA ALA A 94 -10.92 12.49 7.93
C ALA A 94 -10.87 11.34 8.96
N ASP A 95 -11.81 10.40 8.90
CA ASP A 95 -12.00 9.27 9.82
C ASP A 95 -11.19 8.03 9.42
N LYS A 96 -10.85 7.87 8.14
CA LYS A 96 -9.95 6.81 7.64
C LYS A 96 -9.07 7.37 6.52
N PRO A 97 -7.85 7.82 6.85
CA PRO A 97 -6.91 8.35 5.86
C PRO A 97 -6.74 7.37 4.70
N ALA A 98 -6.76 7.88 3.47
CA ALA A 98 -6.72 7.06 2.25
C ALA A 98 -5.57 6.03 2.24
N ILE A 99 -4.47 6.33 2.93
CA ILE A 99 -3.34 5.42 3.13
C ILE A 99 -3.71 4.15 3.91
N ILE A 100 -4.48 4.29 4.99
CA ILE A 100 -4.94 3.13 5.75
C ILE A 100 -5.85 2.26 4.90
N GLN A 101 -6.74 2.87 4.11
CA GLN A 101 -7.65 2.14 3.23
C GLN A 101 -6.89 1.34 2.17
N ILE A 102 -5.90 1.95 1.52
CA ILE A 102 -5.08 1.27 0.51
C ILE A 102 -4.32 0.10 1.11
N PHE A 103 -3.58 0.30 2.20
CA PHE A 103 -2.79 -0.80 2.77
C PHE A 103 -3.64 -1.87 3.44
N THR A 104 -4.88 -1.55 3.85
CA THR A 104 -5.87 -2.55 4.26
C THR A 104 -6.36 -3.38 3.06
N ARG A 105 -6.52 -2.78 1.87
CA ARG A 105 -6.81 -3.52 0.63
C ARG A 105 -5.65 -4.42 0.24
N VAL A 106 -4.40 -3.99 0.47
CA VAL A 106 -3.22 -4.84 0.26
C VAL A 106 -3.29 -6.09 1.12
N LEU A 107 -3.58 -5.95 2.43
CA LEU A 107 -3.78 -7.11 3.31
C LEU A 107 -4.85 -8.06 2.74
N ARG A 108 -6.02 -7.55 2.36
CA ARG A 108 -7.10 -8.35 1.76
C ARG A 108 -6.70 -9.04 0.45
N ALA A 109 -5.80 -8.44 -0.33
CA ALA A 109 -5.29 -9.03 -1.56
C ALA A 109 -4.25 -10.13 -1.31
N ILE A 110 -3.57 -10.10 -0.15
CA ILE A 110 -2.60 -11.11 0.27
C ILE A 110 -3.31 -12.36 0.81
N GLU A 111 -4.37 -12.21 1.61
CA GLU A 111 -5.02 -13.34 2.30
C GLU A 111 -5.34 -14.55 1.39
N PRO A 112 -5.97 -14.39 0.21
CA PRO A 112 -6.29 -15.52 -0.68
C PRO A 112 -5.05 -16.20 -1.30
N LYS A 113 -3.87 -15.55 -1.28
CA LYS A 113 -2.61 -16.09 -1.80
C LYS A 113 -1.86 -16.91 -0.74
N LEU A 114 -2.28 -16.83 0.52
CA LEU A 114 -1.68 -17.54 1.66
C LEU A 114 -2.49 -18.75 2.12
N THR A 115 -3.72 -18.92 1.63
CA THR A 115 -4.52 -20.13 1.79
C THR A 115 -4.16 -21.15 0.73
#